data_AF-A0A2U0S1W0-F1
#
_entry.id   AF-A0A2U0S1W0-F1
#
_cell.length_a   1.000
_cell.length_b   1.000
_cell.length_c   1.000
_cell.angle_alpha   90.00
_cell.angle_beta   90.00
_cell.angle_gamma   90.00
#
_symmetry.space_group_name_H-M   'P 1'
#
loop_
_entity.id
_entity.type
_entity.pdbx_description
1 polymer ?
#
loop_
_entity_poly.entity_id
_entity_poly.type
_entity_poly.pdbx_seq_one_letter_code
_entity_poly.pdbx_strand_id
1 'polypeptide(L)'
;MTDFVWPTILILNAVLVLLVGVLVLWKLHKDKKSGYPTNDERTIKIREKAAMGTYWISLVFMISLLLFIIFGKEFLALPELDAGWAIIAVMLVFGFSNALLSWYYSRKGDL
;
A
#
# COMPACT_ATOMS: atom_id res chain seq x y z
N MET A 1 17.31 -24.54 -13.58
CA MET A 1 17.54 -23.09 -13.35
C MET A 1 16.41 -22.42 -12.53
N THR A 2 15.31 -23.11 -12.25
CA THR A 2 14.18 -22.63 -11.42
C THR A 2 14.41 -22.76 -9.91
N ASP A 3 15.30 -23.66 -9.48
CA ASP A 3 15.46 -24.03 -8.06
C ASP A 3 16.01 -22.90 -7.19
N PHE A 4 16.73 -21.95 -7.78
CA PHE A 4 17.27 -20.79 -7.08
C PHE A 4 16.38 -19.54 -7.14
N VAL A 5 15.31 -19.54 -7.96
CA VAL A 5 14.46 -18.35 -8.14
C VAL A 5 13.71 -18.02 -6.86
N TRP A 6 13.02 -19.01 -6.27
CA TRP A 6 12.23 -18.82 -5.06
C TRP A 6 13.07 -18.45 -3.82
N PRO A 7 14.19 -19.15 -3.52
CA PRO A 7 15.08 -18.74 -2.43
C PRO A 7 15.61 -17.31 -2.62
N THR A 8 15.97 -16.93 -3.85
CA THR A 8 16.49 -15.57 -4.13
C THR A 8 15.43 -14.51 -3.89
N ILE A 9 14.18 -14.72 -4.33
CA ILE A 9 13.06 -13.80 -4.10
C ILE A 9 12.79 -13.64 -2.60
N LEU A 10 12.82 -14.72 -1.82
CA LEU A 10 12.60 -14.67 -0.38
C LEU A 10 13.71 -13.89 0.33
N ILE A 11 14.98 -14.13 -0.03
CA ILE A 11 16.12 -13.42 0.55
C ILE A 11 16.04 -11.92 0.22
N LEU A 12 15.75 -11.57 -1.03
CA LEU A 12 15.61 -10.16 -1.45
C LEU A 12 14.49 -9.45 -0.69
N ASN A 13 13.33 -10.10 -0.51
CA ASN A 13 12.23 -9.55 0.29
C ASN A 13 12.62 -9.37 1.75
N ALA A 14 13.29 -10.36 2.36
CA ALA A 14 13.76 -10.27 3.74
C ALA A 14 14.72 -9.10 3.94
N VAL A 15 15.68 -8.92 3.02
CA VAL A 15 16.63 -7.79 3.04
C VAL A 15 15.89 -6.45 2.90
N LEU A 16 14.92 -6.35 1.97
CA LEU A 16 14.11 -5.15 1.79
C LEU A 16 13.32 -4.78 3.07
N VAL A 17 12.67 -5.77 3.71
CA VAL A 17 11.92 -5.56 4.95
C VAL A 17 12.85 -5.08 6.07
N LEU A 18 14.05 -5.68 6.20
CA LEU A 18 15.03 -5.25 7.20
C LEU A 18 15.52 -3.82 6.95
N LEU A 19 15.84 -3.46 5.70
CA LEU A 19 16.29 -2.11 5.35
C LEU A 19 15.21 -1.06 5.65
N VAL A 20 13.95 -1.33 5.25
CA VAL A 20 12.82 -0.44 5.54
C VAL A 20 12.61 -0.33 7.05
N GLY A 21 12.67 -1.44 7.79
CA GLY A 21 12.56 -1.45 9.25
C GLY A 21 13.63 -0.60 9.94
N VAL A 22 14.90 -0.75 9.54
CA VAL A 22 16.01 0.06 10.07
C VAL A 22 15.80 1.55 9.77
N LEU A 23 15.39 1.91 8.55
CA LEU A 23 15.12 3.30 8.20
C LEU A 23 13.98 3.91 9.01
N VAL A 24 12.90 3.15 9.23
CA VAL A 24 11.76 3.58 10.04
C VAL A 24 12.16 3.77 11.51
N LEU A 25 12.89 2.81 12.09
CA LEU A 25 13.38 2.90 13.47
C LEU A 25 14.37 4.05 13.66
N TRP A 26 15.28 4.24 12.70
CA TRP A 26 16.23 5.35 12.71
C TRP A 26 15.50 6.69 12.68
N LYS A 27 14.49 6.84 11.81
CA LYS A 27 13.66 8.04 11.73
C LYS A 27 12.91 8.30 13.04
N LEU A 28 12.26 7.29 13.61
CA LEU A 28 11.55 7.41 14.89
C LEU A 28 12.48 7.85 16.04
N HIS A 29 13.68 7.27 16.14
CA HIS A 29 14.66 7.69 17.14
C HIS A 29 15.13 9.13 16.93
N LYS A 30 15.37 9.52 15.67
CA LYS A 30 15.74 10.90 15.33
C LYS A 30 14.64 11.88 15.72
N ASP A 31 13.40 11.60 15.33
CA ASP A 31 12.24 12.47 15.58
C ASP A 31 11.99 12.64 17.08
N LYS A 32 12.11 11.55 17.86
CA LYS A 32 12.03 11.58 19.32
C LYS A 32 13.14 12.43 19.95
N LYS A 33 14.38 12.33 19.47
CA LYS A 33 15.52 13.11 19.99
C LYS A 33 15.38 14.61 19.68
N SER A 34 14.78 14.97 18.56
CA SER A 34 14.50 16.36 18.19
C SER A 34 13.27 16.97 18.89
N GLY A 35 12.55 16.20 19.71
CA GLY A 35 11.35 16.68 20.41
C GLY A 35 10.15 16.89 19.50
N TYR A 36 10.13 16.29 18.30
CA TYR A 36 8.94 16.33 17.46
C TYR A 36 7.83 15.52 18.14
N PRO A 37 6.61 16.09 18.30
CA PRO A 37 5.49 15.34 18.81
C PRO A 37 5.19 14.18 17.86
N THR A 38 5.41 12.95 18.32
CA THR A 38 5.27 11.73 17.52
C THR A 38 3.83 11.45 17.06
N ASN A 39 2.84 12.17 17.60
CA ASN A 39 1.42 12.09 17.25
C ASN A 39 0.74 13.44 17.51
N ASP A 40 1.14 14.46 16.77
CA ASP A 40 0.37 15.71 16.72
C ASP A 40 -1.06 15.42 16.23
N GLU A 41 -2.07 16.07 16.82
CA GLU A 41 -3.48 15.97 16.43
C GLU A 41 -3.66 16.18 14.92
N ARG A 42 -2.88 17.10 14.35
CA ARG A 42 -2.86 17.35 12.90
C ARG A 42 -2.41 16.13 12.10
N THR A 43 -1.37 15.44 12.55
CA THR A 43 -0.85 14.24 11.86
C THR A 43 -1.86 13.10 11.93
N ILE A 44 -2.57 12.97 13.05
CA ILE A 44 -3.65 11.99 13.23
C ILE A 44 -4.77 12.25 12.22
N LYS A 45 -5.29 13.49 12.15
CA LYS A 45 -6.35 13.88 11.21
C LYS A 45 -5.96 13.63 9.75
N ILE A 46 -4.73 13.97 9.36
CA ILE A 46 -4.21 13.73 8.01
C ILE A 46 -4.19 12.22 7.71
N ARG A 47 -3.68 11.41 8.64
CA ARG A 47 -3.58 9.96 8.49
C ARG A 47 -4.96 9.31 8.37
N GLU A 48 -5.91 9.73 9.19
CA GLU A 48 -7.29 9.23 9.15
C GLU A 48 -7.97 9.56 7.81
N LYS A 49 -7.83 10.80 7.34
CA LYS A 49 -8.40 11.23 6.06
C LYS A 49 -7.79 10.48 4.88
N ALA A 50 -6.46 10.29 4.89
CA ALA A 50 -5.76 9.50 3.88
C ALA A 50 -6.18 8.02 3.91
N ALA A 51 -6.28 7.43 5.10
CA ALA A 51 -6.69 6.05 5.28
C ALA A 51 -8.13 5.82 4.79
N MET A 52 -9.06 6.72 5.14
CA MET A 52 -10.45 6.63 4.70
C MET A 52 -10.59 6.78 3.18
N GLY A 53 -9.87 7.73 2.58
CA GLY A 53 -9.84 7.88 1.13
C GLY A 53 -9.25 6.64 0.43
N THR A 54 -8.17 6.09 0.97
CA THR A 54 -7.54 4.85 0.47
C THR A 54 -8.49 3.67 0.54
N TYR A 55 -9.21 3.53 1.66
CA TYR A 55 -10.20 2.48 1.85
C TYR A 55 -11.26 2.52 0.75
N TRP A 56 -11.86 3.69 0.49
CA TRP A 56 -12.89 3.81 -0.54
C TRP A 56 -12.36 3.58 -1.96
N ILE A 57 -11.18 4.12 -2.29
CA ILE A 57 -10.54 3.87 -3.60
C ILE A 57 -10.27 2.37 -3.78
N SER A 58 -9.72 1.73 -2.77
CA SER A 58 -9.38 0.29 -2.82
C SER A 58 -10.64 -0.57 -2.88
N LEU A 59 -11.69 -0.19 -2.16
CA LEU A 59 -12.98 -0.89 -2.20
C LEU A 59 -13.60 -0.82 -3.61
N VAL A 60 -13.65 0.37 -4.20
CA VAL A 60 -14.16 0.55 -5.57
C VAL A 60 -13.32 -0.26 -6.56
N PHE A 61 -11.99 -0.23 -6.43
CA PHE A 61 -11.10 -1.02 -7.28
C PHE A 61 -11.35 -2.53 -7.15
N MET A 62 -11.49 -3.05 -5.93
CA MET A 62 -11.80 -4.47 -5.70
C MET A 62 -13.17 -4.87 -6.26
N ILE A 63 -14.18 -4.00 -6.14
CA ILE A 63 -15.49 -4.23 -6.75
C ILE A 63 -15.37 -4.24 -8.28
N SER A 64 -14.65 -3.30 -8.87
CA SER A 64 -14.39 -3.28 -10.32
C SER A 64 -13.67 -4.53 -10.79
N LEU A 65 -12.69 -5.02 -10.02
CA LEU A 65 -11.93 -6.24 -10.33
C LEU A 65 -12.82 -7.48 -10.22
N LEU A 66 -13.68 -7.56 -9.20
CA LEU A 66 -14.69 -8.61 -9.07
C LEU A 66 -15.64 -8.64 -10.27
N LEU A 67 -16.19 -7.48 -10.65
CA LEU A 67 -17.06 -7.37 -11.81
C LEU A 67 -16.34 -7.77 -13.09
N PHE A 68 -15.08 -7.35 -13.27
CA PHE A 68 -14.27 -7.74 -14.42
C PHE A 68 -14.08 -9.27 -14.50
N ILE A 69 -13.82 -9.94 -13.37
CA ILE A 69 -13.70 -11.40 -13.33
C ILE A 69 -15.03 -12.07 -13.72
N ILE A 70 -16.15 -11.63 -13.13
CA ILE A 70 -17.48 -12.20 -13.42
C ILE A 70 -17.85 -11.98 -14.88
N PHE A 71 -17.79 -10.74 -15.36
CA PHE A 71 -18.20 -10.42 -16.74
C PHE A 71 -17.23 -10.98 -17.78
N GLY A 72 -15.93 -10.92 -17.50
CA GLY A 72 -14.89 -11.43 -18.39
C GLY A 72 -15.01 -12.94 -18.60
N LYS A 73 -15.25 -13.69 -17.53
CA LYS A 73 -15.43 -15.15 -17.61
C LYS A 73 -16.75 -15.53 -18.26
N GLU A 74 -17.87 -14.97 -17.77
CA GLU A 74 -19.21 -15.45 -18.15
C GLU A 74 -19.69 -14.93 -19.52
N PHE A 75 -19.26 -13.73 -19.94
CA PHE A 75 -19.78 -13.11 -21.18
C PHE A 75 -18.75 -13.00 -22.30
N LEU A 76 -17.45 -12.99 -21.97
CA LEU A 76 -16.37 -12.75 -22.93
C LEU A 76 -15.42 -13.96 -23.09
N ALA A 77 -15.65 -15.05 -22.34
CA ALA A 77 -14.79 -16.24 -22.31
C ALA A 77 -13.30 -15.92 -22.12
N LEU A 78 -13.00 -14.87 -21.35
CA LEU A 78 -11.63 -14.48 -21.03
C LEU A 78 -11.00 -15.51 -20.09
N PRO A 79 -9.67 -15.73 -20.18
CA PRO A 79 -8.95 -16.58 -19.24
C PRO A 79 -9.09 -16.05 -17.81
N GLU A 80 -9.12 -16.98 -16.84
CA GLU A 80 -9.20 -16.61 -15.42
C GLU A 80 -7.99 -15.77 -15.02
N LEU A 81 -8.27 -14.66 -14.34
CA LEU A 81 -7.21 -13.83 -13.76
C LEU A 81 -6.58 -14.59 -12.60
N ASP A 82 -5.28 -14.83 -12.70
CA ASP A 82 -4.51 -15.46 -11.64
C ASP A 82 -4.58 -14.63 -10.34
N ALA A 83 -4.89 -15.33 -9.24
CA ALA A 83 -5.12 -14.71 -7.94
C ALA A 83 -3.88 -13.97 -7.41
N GLY A 84 -2.68 -14.43 -7.75
CA GLY A 84 -1.43 -13.76 -7.37
C GLY A 84 -1.33 -12.37 -7.97
N TRP A 85 -1.59 -12.24 -9.27
CA TRP A 85 -1.59 -10.94 -9.95
C TRP A 85 -2.70 -10.01 -9.45
N ALA A 86 -3.89 -10.54 -9.15
CA ALA A 86 -4.98 -9.77 -8.56
C ALA A 86 -4.60 -9.18 -7.19
N ILE A 87 -3.98 -9.98 -6.32
CA ILE A 87 -3.52 -9.54 -5.00
C ILE A 87 -2.45 -8.46 -5.14
N ILE A 88 -1.46 -8.66 -6.02
CA ILE A 88 -0.42 -7.66 -6.28
C ILE A 88 -1.05 -6.33 -6.71
N ALA A 89 -2.00 -6.36 -7.64
CA ALA A 89 -2.68 -5.15 -8.11
C ALA A 89 -3.41 -4.42 -6.97
N VAL A 90 -4.14 -5.14 -6.11
CA VAL A 90 -4.83 -4.55 -4.94
C VAL A 90 -3.84 -3.94 -3.95
N MET A 91 -2.74 -4.64 -3.65
CA MET A 91 -1.71 -4.13 -2.74
C MET A 91 -1.05 -2.84 -3.27
N LEU A 92 -0.78 -2.79 -4.59
CA LEU A 92 -0.24 -1.59 -5.23
C LEU A 92 -1.24 -0.43 -5.17
N VAL A 93 -2.51 -0.65 -5.53
CA VAL A 93 -3.54 0.40 -5.45
C VAL A 93 -3.69 0.94 -4.03
N PHE A 94 -3.71 0.06 -3.03
CA PHE A 94 -3.78 0.45 -1.63
C PHE A 94 -2.56 1.28 -1.19
N GLY A 95 -1.36 0.78 -1.47
CA GLY A 95 -0.10 1.43 -1.10
C GLY A 95 0.08 2.80 -1.77
N PHE A 96 -0.13 2.87 -3.09
CA PHE A 96 0.00 4.13 -3.84
C PHE A 96 -1.07 5.14 -3.44
N SER A 97 -2.31 4.72 -3.26
CA SER A 97 -3.40 5.63 -2.86
C SER A 97 -3.13 6.20 -1.47
N ASN A 98 -2.67 5.39 -0.52
CA ASN A 98 -2.34 5.87 0.81
C ASN A 98 -1.15 6.84 0.80
N ALA A 99 -0.09 6.52 0.05
CA ALA A 99 1.06 7.40 -0.08
C ALA A 99 0.68 8.75 -0.72
N LEU A 100 -0.10 8.72 -1.81
CA LEU A 100 -0.50 9.90 -2.56
C LEU A 100 -1.48 10.77 -1.75
N LEU A 101 -2.47 10.18 -1.09
CA LEU A 101 -3.41 10.91 -0.24
C LEU A 101 -2.73 11.48 1.01
N SER A 102 -1.84 10.71 1.65
CA SER A 102 -1.05 11.20 2.79
C SER A 102 -0.21 12.41 2.39
N TRP A 103 0.47 12.34 1.23
CA TRP A 103 1.23 13.45 0.67
C TRP A 103 0.33 14.64 0.33
N TYR A 104 -0.79 14.42 -0.35
CA TYR A 104 -1.73 15.47 -0.74
C TYR A 104 -2.29 16.22 0.48
N TYR A 105 -2.79 15.51 1.49
CA TYR A 105 -3.34 16.12 2.70
C TYR A 105 -2.27 16.78 3.57
N SER A 106 -1.02 16.29 3.56
CA SER A 106 0.08 16.97 4.24
C SER A 106 0.36 18.37 3.67
N ARG A 107 0.20 18.55 2.35
CA ARG A 107 0.42 19.83 1.66
C ARG A 107 -0.74 20.79 1.77
N LYS A 108 -1.97 20.30 1.95
CA LYS A 108 -3.17 21.15 1.89
C LYS A 108 -3.31 22.10 3.10
N GLY A 109 -2.60 21.84 4.20
CA GLY A 109 -2.80 22.58 5.46
C GLY A 109 -4.18 22.27 6.07
N ASP A 110 -4.35 22.49 7.38
CA ASP A 110 -5.65 22.28 8.03
C ASP A 110 -6.70 23.19 7.38
N LEU A 111 -7.61 22.58 6.62
CA LEU A 111 -8.93 23.14 6.29
C LEU A 111 -9.89 22.79 7.43
#